data_AF-A0A2W6T1F6-F1
#
_entry.id   AF-A0A2W6T1F6-F1
#
_cell.length_a   1.000
_cell.length_b   1.000
_cell.length_c   1.000
_cell.angle_alpha   90.00
_cell.angle_beta   90.00
_cell.angle_gamma   90.00
#
_symmetry.space_group_name_H-M   'P 1'
#
loop_
_entity.id
_entity.type
_entity.pdbx_description
1 polymer ?
#
loop_
_entity_poly.entity_id
_entity_poly.type
_entity_poly.pdbx_seq_one_letter_code
_entity_poly.pdbx_strand_id
1 'polypeptide(L)'
;MICDLPPPEGALALPPHLNAAAAEDLRAALVLALDGERPPALDAAATLSIGQAGLQLLLAAQAEQPALRVHGASEGLAGQISALLALTRPTASERARP
;
A
#
# COMPACT_ATOMS: atom_id res chain seq x y z
N MET A 1 -8.79 -11.64 17.66
CA MET A 1 -9.51 -10.37 17.90
C MET A 1 -8.98 -9.41 16.84
N ILE A 2 -9.69 -9.26 15.74
CA ILE A 2 -9.24 -8.44 14.60
C ILE A 2 -9.56 -6.99 15.00
N CYS A 3 -8.54 -6.16 15.11
CA CYS A 3 -8.72 -4.73 15.37
C CYS A 3 -9.25 -4.07 14.09
N ASP A 4 -10.58 -4.10 13.93
CA ASP A 4 -11.33 -3.32 12.96
C ASP A 4 -11.40 -1.87 13.49
N LEU A 5 -10.29 -1.13 13.35
CA LEU A 5 -10.35 0.32 13.50
C LEU A 5 -11.01 0.85 12.23
N PRO A 6 -12.10 1.63 12.32
CA PRO A 6 -12.72 2.22 11.15
C PRO A 6 -11.67 3.00 10.37
N PRO A 7 -11.69 2.92 9.03
CA PRO A 7 -10.72 3.63 8.22
C PRO A 7 -10.79 5.13 8.55
N PRO A 8 -9.65 5.84 8.59
CA PRO A 8 -9.65 7.27 8.88
C PRO A 8 -10.49 8.02 7.85
N GLU A 9 -11.10 9.12 8.27
CA GLU A 9 -11.97 9.92 7.42
C GLU A 9 -11.22 10.39 6.16
N GLY A 10 -11.73 10.04 4.97
CA GLY A 10 -11.05 10.31 3.69
C GLY A 10 -10.07 9.22 3.22
N ALA A 11 -10.03 8.05 3.87
CA ALA A 11 -9.25 6.92 3.37
C ALA A 11 -9.78 6.42 2.01
N LEU A 12 -8.85 6.07 1.14
CA LEU A 12 -9.15 5.50 -0.15
C LEU A 12 -9.33 3.99 -0.03
N ALA A 13 -10.54 3.49 -0.30
CA ALA A 13 -10.83 2.07 -0.25
C ALA A 13 -10.12 1.32 -1.39
N LEU A 14 -9.36 0.29 -1.03
CA LEU A 14 -8.78 -0.63 -1.99
C LEU A 14 -9.84 -1.63 -2.46
N PRO A 15 -9.85 -1.96 -3.76
CA PRO A 15 -10.80 -2.92 -4.30
C PRO A 15 -10.53 -4.34 -3.75
N PRO A 16 -11.53 -5.23 -3.78
CA PRO A 16 -11.37 -6.62 -3.33
C PRO A 16 -10.27 -7.39 -4.08
N HIS A 17 -10.10 -7.10 -5.37
CA HIS A 17 -9.07 -7.67 -6.21
C HIS A 17 -8.32 -6.54 -6.94
N LEU A 18 -7.15 -6.17 -6.43
CA LEU A 18 -6.33 -5.12 -7.04
C LEU A 18 -5.51 -5.70 -8.21
N ASN A 19 -6.21 -5.95 -9.31
CA ASN A 19 -5.64 -6.39 -10.59
C ASN A 19 -5.09 -5.20 -11.40
N ALA A 20 -4.58 -5.43 -12.61
CA ALA A 20 -3.97 -4.37 -13.41
C ALA A 20 -4.93 -3.24 -13.81
N ALA A 21 -6.18 -3.55 -14.15
CA ALA A 21 -7.18 -2.54 -14.49
C ALA A 21 -7.56 -1.71 -13.25
N ALA A 22 -7.85 -2.40 -12.14
CA ALA A 22 -8.16 -1.76 -10.86
C ALA A 22 -6.99 -0.93 -10.32
N ALA A 23 -5.74 -1.30 -10.65
CA ALA A 23 -4.56 -0.52 -10.30
C ALA A 23 -4.51 0.80 -11.08
N GLU A 24 -4.86 0.84 -12.36
CA GLU A 24 -4.90 2.11 -13.10
C GLU A 24 -5.98 3.05 -12.57
N ASP A 25 -7.16 2.51 -12.27
CA ASP A 25 -8.25 3.27 -11.65
C ASP A 25 -7.82 3.82 -10.28
N LEU A 26 -7.20 2.97 -9.45
CA LEU A 26 -6.66 3.34 -8.15
C LEU A 26 -5.56 4.40 -8.28
N ARG A 27 -4.71 4.32 -9.30
CA ARG A 27 -3.62 5.26 -9.54
C ARG A 27 -4.14 6.67 -9.77
N ALA A 28 -5.18 6.83 -10.59
CA ALA A 28 -5.80 8.13 -10.81
C ALA A 28 -6.35 8.73 -9.50
N ALA A 29 -7.02 7.90 -8.69
CA ALA A 29 -7.56 8.32 -7.39
C ALA A 29 -6.46 8.66 -6.37
N LEU A 30 -5.36 7.89 -6.36
CA LEU A 30 -4.19 8.15 -5.54
C LEU A 30 -3.53 9.48 -5.88
N VAL A 31 -3.33 9.78 -7.17
CA VAL A 31 -2.72 11.06 -7.60
C VAL A 31 -3.51 12.25 -7.07
N LEU A 32 -4.84 12.21 -7.17
CA LEU A 32 -5.70 13.26 -6.62
C LEU A 32 -5.60 13.36 -5.10
N ALA A 33 -5.53 12.22 -4.41
CA ALA A 33 -5.44 12.20 -2.95
C ALA A 33 -4.06 12.67 -2.44
N LEU A 34 -3.00 12.42 -3.20
CA LEU A 34 -1.63 12.85 -2.90
C LEU A 34 -1.41 14.35 -3.12
N ASP A 35 -2.25 15.00 -3.94
CA ASP A 35 -2.24 16.46 -4.15
C ASP A 35 -2.90 17.24 -2.99
N GLY A 36 -3.57 16.54 -2.06
CA GLY A 36 -4.20 17.13 -0.90
C GLY A 36 -3.21 17.57 0.21
N GLU A 37 -3.69 18.34 1.17
CA GLU A 37 -2.86 18.85 2.28
C GLU A 37 -2.40 17.78 3.29
N ARG A 38 -3.00 16.57 3.25
CA ARG A 38 -2.68 15.49 4.18
C ARG A 38 -2.34 14.21 3.43
N PRO A 39 -1.37 13.42 3.93
CA PRO A 39 -1.08 12.12 3.35
C PRO A 39 -2.36 11.26 3.35
N PRO A 40 -2.74 10.67 2.20
CA PRO A 40 -3.89 9.81 2.16
C PRO A 40 -3.65 8.53 2.98
N ALA A 41 -4.73 7.96 3.48
CA ALA A 41 -4.73 6.62 4.05
C ALA A 41 -5.42 5.67 3.07
N LEU A 42 -5.01 4.41 3.06
CA LEU A 42 -5.62 3.37 2.23
C LEU A 42 -6.34 2.37 3.13
N ASP A 43 -7.56 2.01 2.77
CA ASP A 43 -8.32 0.98 3.48
C ASP A 43 -8.32 -0.33 2.68
N ALA A 44 -7.68 -1.35 3.23
CA ALA A 44 -7.56 -2.69 2.65
C ALA A 44 -8.47 -3.73 3.34
N ALA A 45 -9.44 -3.31 4.16
CA ALA A 45 -10.33 -4.22 4.90
C ALA A 45 -11.06 -5.22 4.00
N ALA A 46 -11.51 -4.77 2.83
CA ALA A 46 -12.20 -5.61 1.85
C ALA A 46 -11.25 -6.28 0.83
N THR A 47 -9.93 -6.03 0.90
CA THR A 47 -8.98 -6.52 -0.09
C THR A 47 -8.61 -7.98 0.16
N LEU A 48 -8.94 -8.83 -0.82
CA LEU A 48 -8.71 -10.27 -0.78
C LEU A 48 -7.40 -10.63 -1.50
N SER A 49 -7.07 -9.93 -2.58
CA SER A 49 -5.84 -10.18 -3.34
C SER A 49 -5.30 -8.92 -4.00
N ILE A 50 -3.96 -8.85 -4.12
CA ILE A 50 -3.26 -7.80 -4.85
C ILE A 50 -2.38 -8.45 -5.91
N GLY A 51 -2.60 -8.08 -7.17
CA GLY A 51 -1.76 -8.49 -8.30
C GLY A 51 -0.46 -7.67 -8.37
N GLN A 52 0.45 -8.08 -9.25
CA GLN A 52 1.76 -7.44 -9.38
C GLN A 52 1.69 -5.93 -9.70
N ALA A 53 0.80 -5.53 -10.62
CA ALA A 53 0.60 -4.12 -10.94
C ALA A 53 0.10 -3.30 -9.72
N GLY A 54 -0.81 -3.87 -8.94
CA GLY A 54 -1.29 -3.27 -7.69
C GLY A 54 -0.19 -3.12 -6.65
N LEU A 55 0.63 -4.15 -6.46
CA LEU A 55 1.78 -4.10 -5.54
C LEU A 55 2.78 -3.00 -5.97
N GLN A 56 3.13 -2.96 -7.26
CA GLN A 56 4.06 -1.95 -7.80
C GLN A 56 3.54 -0.53 -7.61
N LEU A 57 2.24 -0.32 -7.84
CA LEU A 57 1.60 0.98 -7.59
C LEU A 57 1.67 1.39 -6.11
N LEU A 58 1.34 0.48 -5.19
CA LEU A 58 1.39 0.77 -3.75
C LEU A 58 2.82 1.07 -3.29
N LEU A 59 3.81 0.33 -3.81
CA LEU A 59 5.22 0.60 -3.54
C LEU A 59 5.66 1.97 -4.07
N ALA A 60 5.27 2.32 -5.29
CA ALA A 60 5.57 3.63 -5.88
C ALA A 60 4.94 4.76 -5.05
N ALA A 61 3.66 4.63 -4.70
CA ALA A 61 2.95 5.60 -3.87
C ALA A 61 3.60 5.75 -2.48
N GLN A 62 4.05 4.66 -1.87
CA GLN A 62 4.77 4.70 -0.58
C GLN A 62 6.17 5.29 -0.70
N ALA A 63 6.86 5.11 -1.83
CA ALA A 63 8.15 5.75 -2.09
C ALA A 63 7.99 7.27 -2.27
N GLU A 64 6.91 7.72 -2.89
CA GLU A 64 6.58 9.15 -3.06
C GLU A 64 6.08 9.80 -1.78
N GLN A 65 5.25 9.09 -1.00
CA GLN A 65 4.74 9.53 0.30
C GLN A 65 5.01 8.48 1.37
N PRO A 66 6.14 8.57 2.10
CA PRO A 66 6.49 7.62 3.17
C PRO A 66 5.50 7.59 4.33
N ALA A 67 4.68 8.64 4.46
CA ALA A 67 3.61 8.74 5.45
C ALA A 67 2.33 7.99 5.05
N LEU A 68 2.22 7.50 3.81
CA LEU A 68 1.10 6.69 3.32
C LEU A 68 0.94 5.45 4.20
N ARG A 69 -0.25 5.27 4.77
CA ARG A 69 -0.59 4.12 5.62
C ARG A 69 -1.66 3.27 4.95
N VAL A 70 -1.50 1.95 5.06
CA VAL A 70 -2.52 0.97 4.68
C VAL A 70 -3.13 0.40 5.97
N HIS A 71 -4.45 0.47 6.07
CA HIS A 71 -5.27 0.00 7.19
C HIS A 71 -6.07 -1.24 6.77
N GLY A 72 -6.55 -2.03 7.74
CA GLY A 72 -7.48 -3.13 7.47
C GLY A 72 -6.92 -4.32 6.68
N ALA A 73 -5.65 -4.31 6.27
CA ALA A 73 -5.07 -5.41 5.51
C ALA A 73 -5.16 -6.73 6.30
N SER A 74 -5.66 -7.78 5.64
CA SER A 74 -5.61 -9.14 6.18
C SER A 74 -4.16 -9.52 6.53
N GLU A 75 -3.95 -10.37 7.54
CA GLU A 75 -2.62 -10.81 7.98
C GLU A 75 -1.77 -11.34 6.82
N GLY A 76 -2.41 -12.07 5.89
CA GLY A 76 -1.75 -12.57 4.69
C GLY A 76 -1.31 -11.47 3.72
N LEU A 77 -2.06 -10.38 3.62
CA LEU A 77 -1.71 -9.25 2.76
C LEU A 77 -0.61 -8.37 3.38
N ALA A 78 -0.72 -8.08 4.68
CA ALA A 78 0.30 -7.33 5.42
C ALA A 78 1.66 -8.05 5.41
N GLY A 79 1.64 -9.38 5.53
CA GLY A 79 2.82 -10.24 5.41
C GLY A 79 3.48 -10.16 4.03
N GLN A 80 2.69 -10.18 2.95
CA GLN A 80 3.21 -10.07 1.57
C GLN A 80 3.87 -8.71 1.30
N ILE A 81 3.23 -7.61 1.73
CA ILE A 81 3.80 -6.25 1.56
C ILE A 81 5.10 -6.12 2.38
N SER A 82 5.11 -6.61 3.62
CA SER A 82 6.31 -6.57 4.48
C SER A 82 7.46 -7.40 3.91
N ALA A 83 7.17 -8.60 3.39
CA ALA A 83 8.17 -9.46 2.76
C ALA A 83 8.78 -8.81 1.51
N LEU A 84 7.95 -8.18 0.68
CA LEU A 84 8.40 -7.49 -0.53
C LEU A 84 9.25 -6.24 -0.22
N LEU A 85 8.85 -5.47 0.80
CA LEU A 85 9.65 -4.35 1.30
C LEU A 85 10.99 -4.81 1.89
N ALA A 86 11.03 -5.97 2.54
CA ALA A 86 12.28 -6.55 3.05
C ALA A 86 13.24 -6.97 1.92
N LEU A 87 12.71 -7.44 0.78
CA LEU A 87 13.51 -7.81 -0.40
C LEU A 87 14.02 -6.62 -1.22
N THR A 88 13.34 -5.48 -1.14
CA THR A 88 13.68 -4.26 -1.89
C THR A 88 14.54 -3.27 -1.11
N ARG A 89 14.61 -3.40 0.23
CA ARG A 89 15.62 -2.69 1.02
C ARG A 89 16.96 -3.41 0.85
N PRO A 90 18.01 -2.77 0.31
CA PRO A 90 19.34 -3.33 0.40
C PRO A 90 19.64 -3.52 1.89
N THR A 91 19.94 -4.75 2.29
CA THR A 91 20.32 -5.02 3.67
C THR A 91 21.49 -4.11 4.01
N ALA A 92 21.46 -3.44 5.16
CA ALA A 92 22.53 -2.52 5.56
C ALA A 92 23.93 -3.20 5.56
N SER A 93 23.97 -4.54 5.54
CA SER A 93 25.17 -5.37 5.42
C SER A 93 25.86 -5.31 4.04
N GLU A 94 25.20 -4.88 2.96
CA GLU A 94 25.80 -4.78 1.62
C GLU A 94 26.49 -3.43 1.35
N ARG A 95 26.19 -2.37 2.12
CA ARG A 95 26.85 -1.06 2.00
C ARG A 95 28.17 -0.95 2.76
N ALA A 96 28.50 -1.96 3.56
CA ALA A 96 29.66 -1.98 4.45
C ALA A 96 30.69 -3.05 4.06
N ARG A 97 30.80 -3.38 2.76
CA ARG A 97 31.96 -4.13 2.24
C ARG A 97 32.96 -3.12 1.66
N PRO A 98 34.21 -3.10 2.12
CA PRO A 98 35.25 -2.16 1.68
C PRO A 98 35.65 -2.37 0.22
#